data_AF-A0A965IR06-F1
#
_entry.id   AF-A0A965IR06-F1
#
_cell.length_a   1.000
_cell.length_b   1.000
_cell.length_c   1.000
_cell.angle_alpha   90.00
_cell.angle_beta   90.00
_cell.angle_gamma   90.00
#
_symmetry.space_group_name_H-M   'P 1'
#
loop_
_entity.id
_entity.type
_entity.pdbx_description
1 polymer ?
#
loop_
_entity_poly.entity_id
_entity_poly.type
_entity_poly.pdbx_seq_one_letter_code
_entity_poly.pdbx_strand_id
1 'polypeptide(L)'
;MKLEIEVVIVTMIASITDFDFNKLKIGKSGRLLKLVYDKEPLSFCTEALYMPFSVNSNTKEWSNMTEYSIECSLDQSSSEQSVAFKTFLEKLDETVESLLKAHPDVTTDFTYYKFFKDNGNYPKRMRLQLPRDKYGNFCSFVFDNNKNKIPISEDNLETVLCKGKVFKCIIECAKVYIYNGKAGSIWNITQLKFQQPTSAGEGIDPVYSQIMIN
;
A
#
# COMPACT_ATOMS: atom_id res chain seq x y z
N MET A 1 -24.09 9.37 -27.80
CA MET A 1 -22.66 9.06 -27.95
C MET A 1 -21.99 9.32 -26.60
N LYS A 2 -21.88 8.30 -25.75
CA LYS A 2 -21.19 8.40 -24.44
C LYS A 2 -19.70 8.16 -24.70
N LEU A 3 -18.89 9.18 -24.46
CA LEU A 3 -17.43 9.04 -24.40
C LEU A 3 -17.09 8.35 -23.07
N GLU A 4 -16.91 7.04 -23.11
CA GLU A 4 -16.20 6.31 -22.06
C GLU A 4 -14.71 6.62 -22.24
N ILE A 5 -14.21 7.55 -21.43
CA ILE A 5 -12.77 7.75 -21.27
C ILE A 5 -12.28 6.60 -20.38
N GLU A 6 -11.86 5.49 -21.00
CA GLU A 6 -10.97 4.53 -20.34
C GLU A 6 -9.66 5.26 -20.04
N VAL A 7 -9.55 5.82 -18.83
CA VAL A 7 -8.27 6.24 -18.28
C VAL A 7 -7.49 4.98 -17.95
N VAL A 8 -6.84 4.41 -18.97
CA VAL A 8 -5.78 3.42 -18.78
C VAL A 8 -4.60 4.21 -18.21
N ILE A 9 -4.45 4.20 -16.89
CA ILE A 9 -3.22 4.66 -16.27
C ILE A 9 -2.14 3.65 -16.69
N VAL A 10 -1.37 3.99 -17.72
CA VAL A 10 -0.19 3.23 -18.15
C VAL A 10 0.94 3.52 -17.15
N THR A 11 0.76 3.10 -15.90
CA THR A 11 1.88 3.06 -14.95
C THR A 11 2.66 1.79 -15.23
N MET A 12 3.97 1.91 -15.38
CA MET A 12 4.85 0.74 -15.40
C MET A 12 4.77 0.04 -14.04
N ILE A 13 4.13 -1.12 -14.00
CA ILE A 13 4.05 -1.96 -12.81
C ILE A 13 5.31 -2.83 -12.83
N ALA A 14 6.18 -2.63 -11.85
CA ALA A 14 7.37 -3.44 -11.73
C ALA A 14 7.00 -4.87 -11.32
N SER A 15 7.52 -5.86 -12.03
CA SER A 15 7.42 -7.27 -11.63
C SER A 15 8.32 -7.50 -10.42
N ILE A 16 7.76 -8.10 -9.36
CA ILE A 16 8.52 -8.40 -8.13
C ILE A 16 9.60 -9.46 -8.39
N THR A 17 9.35 -10.41 -9.29
CA THR A 17 10.29 -11.50 -9.60
C THR A 17 11.53 -11.02 -10.36
N ASP A 18 11.37 -10.00 -11.20
CA ASP A 18 12.40 -9.51 -12.11
C ASP A 18 12.86 -8.09 -11.76
N PHE A 19 12.65 -7.69 -10.50
CA PHE A 19 12.94 -6.34 -10.05
C PHE A 19 14.44 -6.08 -9.94
N ASP A 20 14.98 -5.28 -10.85
CA ASP A 20 16.37 -4.82 -10.79
C ASP A 20 16.54 -3.61 -9.87
N PHE A 21 16.97 -3.85 -8.63
CA PHE A 21 17.20 -2.82 -7.62
C PHE A 21 18.23 -1.75 -8.03
N ASN A 22 19.11 -2.00 -9.01
CA ASN A 22 20.09 -1.00 -9.47
C ASN A 22 19.43 0.17 -10.24
N LYS A 23 18.23 -0.06 -10.77
CA LYS A 23 17.43 0.98 -11.44
C LYS A 23 16.64 1.84 -10.46
N LEU A 24 16.52 1.42 -9.20
CA LEU A 24 15.81 2.15 -8.17
C LEU A 24 16.62 3.38 -7.73
N LYS A 25 15.98 4.54 -7.74
CA LYS A 25 16.60 5.81 -7.32
C LYS A 25 15.63 6.62 -6.49
N ILE A 26 16.18 7.56 -5.71
CA ILE A 26 15.39 8.61 -5.08
C ILE A 26 15.40 9.83 -6.01
N GLY A 27 14.22 10.21 -6.48
CA GLY A 27 14.01 11.40 -7.30
C GLY A 27 13.32 12.50 -6.52
N LYS A 28 13.58 13.75 -6.90
CA LYS A 28 12.82 14.92 -6.42
C LYS A 28 11.58 15.13 -7.30
N SER A 29 10.43 15.27 -6.66
CA SER A 29 9.16 15.65 -7.28
C SER A 29 8.63 16.90 -6.55
N GLY A 30 8.99 18.07 -7.06
CA GLY A 30 8.78 19.34 -6.34
C GLY A 30 9.54 19.36 -5.02
N ARG A 31 8.83 19.50 -3.89
CA ARG A 31 9.40 19.45 -2.54
C ARG A 31 9.43 18.05 -1.92
N LEU A 32 8.98 17.02 -2.65
CA LEU A 32 8.87 15.65 -2.15
C LEU A 32 9.97 14.79 -2.73
N LEU A 33 10.45 13.82 -1.93
CA LEU A 33 11.26 12.72 -2.43
C LEU A 33 10.34 11.57 -2.83
N LYS A 34 10.63 10.87 -3.92
CA LYS A 34 9.90 9.70 -4.38
C LYS A 34 10.85 8.60 -4.80
N LEU A 35 10.40 7.35 -4.69
CA LEU A 35 11.08 6.22 -5.32
C LEU A 35 10.76 6.22 -6.80
N VAL A 36 11.80 6.18 -7.62
CA VAL A 36 11.73 6.20 -9.08
C VAL A 36 12.40 4.94 -9.62
N TYR A 37 11.69 4.23 -10.49
CA TYR A 37 12.17 3.06 -11.20
C TYR A 37 12.03 3.31 -12.71
N ASP A 38 13.13 3.22 -13.47
CA ASP A 38 13.14 3.51 -14.91
C ASP A 38 12.46 4.86 -15.28
N LYS A 39 12.70 5.89 -14.47
CA LYS A 39 12.19 7.27 -14.58
C LYS A 39 10.71 7.49 -14.21
N GLU A 40 9.99 6.43 -13.86
CA GLU A 40 8.61 6.53 -13.38
C GLU A 40 8.53 6.31 -11.85
N PRO A 41 7.50 6.83 -11.16
CA PRO A 41 7.25 6.49 -9.76
C PRO A 41 7.16 4.97 -9.58
N LEU A 42 7.85 4.44 -8.57
CA LEU A 42 7.83 3.00 -8.31
C LEU A 42 6.40 2.55 -7.99
N SER A 43 5.89 1.64 -8.81
CA SER A 43 4.62 0.95 -8.58
C SER A 43 4.78 -0.56 -8.77
N PHE A 44 4.04 -1.35 -8.00
CA PHE A 44 4.00 -2.80 -8.13
C PHE A 44 2.68 -3.37 -7.61
N CYS A 45 2.37 -4.61 -8.01
CA CYS A 45 1.21 -5.34 -7.51
C CYS A 45 1.55 -6.06 -6.19
N THR A 46 0.65 -6.05 -5.23
CA THR A 46 0.80 -6.78 -3.97
C THR A 46 0.32 -8.22 -4.10
N GLU A 47 0.81 -9.08 -3.21
CA GLU A 47 0.12 -10.33 -2.93
C GLU A 47 -1.18 -10.11 -2.15
N ALA A 48 -1.89 -11.20 -1.83
CA ALA A 48 -3.13 -11.15 -1.07
C ALA A 48 -2.91 -10.50 0.31
N LEU A 49 -3.61 -9.40 0.53
CA LEU A 49 -3.59 -8.62 1.76
C LEU A 49 -4.91 -8.80 2.50
N TYR A 50 -4.82 -9.04 3.80
CA TYR A 50 -5.96 -9.11 4.71
C TYR A 50 -6.14 -7.77 5.42
N MET A 51 -7.39 -7.32 5.53
CA MET A 51 -7.76 -6.07 6.19
C MET A 51 -8.34 -6.35 7.59
N PRO A 52 -7.53 -6.32 8.67
CA PRO A 52 -7.99 -6.64 10.02
C PRO A 52 -8.92 -5.60 10.64
N PHE A 53 -8.91 -4.36 10.13
CA PHE A 53 -9.69 -3.24 10.62
C PHE A 53 -10.41 -2.54 9.48
N SER A 54 -11.35 -1.65 9.80
CA SER A 54 -11.96 -0.76 8.81
C SER A 54 -11.01 0.35 8.39
N VAL A 55 -11.43 1.17 7.43
CA VAL A 55 -10.66 2.35 7.00
C VAL A 55 -10.41 3.32 8.16
N ASN A 56 -9.18 3.81 8.26
CA ASN A 56 -8.80 4.88 9.16
C ASN A 56 -8.93 6.24 8.46
N SER A 57 -9.61 7.19 9.07
CA SER A 57 -9.72 8.58 8.64
C SER A 57 -8.84 9.49 9.51
N ASN A 58 -8.25 10.52 8.91
CA ASN A 58 -7.48 11.54 9.60
C ASN A 58 -7.80 12.92 9.01
N THR A 59 -8.44 13.76 9.81
CA THR A 59 -8.72 15.16 9.47
C THR A 59 -7.60 16.03 10.04
N LYS A 60 -6.93 16.78 9.17
CA LYS A 60 -5.86 17.70 9.57
C LYS A 60 -6.42 19.11 9.65
N GLU A 61 -6.01 19.87 10.67
CA GLU A 61 -6.46 21.26 10.86
C GLU A 61 -6.15 22.18 9.68
N TRP A 62 -5.09 21.87 8.92
CA TRP A 62 -4.65 22.64 7.75
C TRP A 62 -5.14 22.08 6.41
N SER A 63 -5.99 21.04 6.41
CA SER A 63 -6.53 20.42 5.19
C SER A 63 -8.05 20.35 5.27
N ASN A 64 -8.71 20.84 4.23
CA ASN A 64 -10.15 20.69 4.08
C ASN A 64 -10.55 19.27 3.62
N MET A 65 -9.57 18.39 3.41
CA MET A 65 -9.78 17.02 2.97
C MET A 65 -9.33 16.04 4.05
N THR A 66 -10.21 15.10 4.37
CA THR A 66 -9.92 13.94 5.22
C THR A 66 -9.03 12.95 4.49
N GLU A 67 -7.93 12.54 5.11
CA GLU A 67 -7.05 11.49 4.59
C GLU A 67 -7.58 10.12 5.01
N TYR A 68 -7.70 9.21 4.04
CA TYR A 68 -8.13 7.83 4.30
C TYR A 68 -6.97 6.87 4.08
N SER A 69 -6.86 5.88 4.96
CA SER A 69 -5.86 4.83 4.85
C SER A 69 -6.39 3.52 5.40
N ILE A 70 -5.93 2.42 4.82
CA ILE A 70 -6.18 1.09 5.34
C ILE A 70 -4.91 0.52 5.94
N GLU A 71 -5.07 -0.26 7.00
CA GLU A 71 -4.02 -1.12 7.50
C GLU A 71 -4.32 -2.55 7.07
N CYS A 72 -3.32 -3.19 6.52
CA CYS A 72 -3.43 -4.55 6.03
C CYS A 72 -2.18 -5.35 6.40
N SER A 73 -2.36 -6.64 6.61
CA SER A 73 -1.26 -7.58 6.77
C SER A 73 -1.17 -8.43 5.51
N LEU A 74 0.02 -8.97 5.23
CA LEU A 74 0.05 -10.15 4.39
C LEU A 74 -0.79 -11.21 5.10
N ASP A 75 -1.66 -11.89 4.36
CA ASP A 75 -2.26 -13.12 4.86
C ASP A 75 -1.15 -14.02 5.43
N GLN A 76 -1.41 -14.74 6.51
CA GLN A 76 -0.39 -15.65 7.09
C GLN A 76 -0.02 -16.80 6.15
N SER A 77 -0.57 -16.81 4.94
CA SER A 77 -0.10 -17.54 3.76
C SER A 77 1.42 -17.69 3.74
N SER A 78 1.84 -18.96 3.90
CA SER A 78 3.19 -19.47 3.73
C SER A 78 3.49 -19.84 2.28
N SER A 79 2.65 -19.40 1.32
CA SER A 79 2.88 -19.64 -0.10
C SER A 79 4.21 -19.03 -0.56
N GLU A 80 4.81 -19.65 -1.57
CA GLU A 80 6.08 -19.22 -2.16
C GLU A 80 6.03 -17.76 -2.63
N GLN A 81 4.90 -17.34 -3.21
CA GLN A 81 4.66 -15.97 -3.66
C GLN A 81 4.62 -14.99 -2.48
N SER A 82 3.95 -15.35 -1.39
CA SER A 82 3.89 -14.55 -0.17
C SER A 82 5.26 -14.39 0.48
N VAL A 83 6.08 -15.44 0.48
CA VAL A 83 7.46 -15.39 0.97
C VAL A 83 8.32 -14.50 0.06
N ALA A 84 8.25 -14.70 -1.25
CA ALA A 84 8.98 -13.87 -2.22
C ALA A 84 8.64 -12.37 -2.09
N PHE A 85 7.37 -12.05 -1.88
CA PHE A 85 6.91 -10.68 -1.68
C PHE A 85 7.42 -10.07 -0.37
N LYS A 86 7.46 -10.83 0.73
CA LYS A 86 8.08 -10.39 2.00
C LYS A 86 9.55 -10.08 1.81
N THR A 87 10.30 -11.01 1.19
CA THR A 87 11.73 -10.83 0.90
C THR A 87 11.98 -9.62 -0.01
N PHE A 88 11.13 -9.42 -1.02
CA PHE A 88 11.18 -8.24 -1.88
C PHE A 88 11.03 -6.94 -1.09
N LEU A 89 10.03 -6.86 -0.20
CA LEU A 89 9.79 -5.67 0.61
C LEU A 89 10.92 -5.42 1.62
N GLU A 90 11.51 -6.46 2.21
CA GLU A 90 12.67 -6.32 3.09
C GLU A 90 13.89 -5.76 2.34
N LYS A 91 14.17 -6.29 1.14
CA LYS A 91 15.24 -5.78 0.29
C LYS A 91 14.95 -4.36 -0.22
N LEU A 92 13.69 -4.04 -0.50
CA LEU A 92 13.25 -2.69 -0.82
C LEU A 92 13.55 -1.74 0.34
N ASP A 93 13.19 -2.11 1.57
CA ASP A 93 13.47 -1.31 2.75
C ASP A 93 14.97 -1.04 2.95
N GLU A 94 15.81 -2.07 2.83
CA GLU A 94 17.28 -1.93 2.91
C GLU A 94 17.83 -1.00 1.82
N THR A 95 17.34 -1.15 0.58
CA THR A 95 17.77 -0.34 -0.55
C THR A 95 17.35 1.13 -0.38
N VAL A 96 16.12 1.37 0.06
CA VAL A 96 15.60 2.72 0.30
C VAL A 96 16.36 3.39 1.43
N GLU A 97 16.64 2.69 2.52
CA GLU A 97 17.44 3.21 3.63
C GLU A 97 18.86 3.59 3.17
N SER A 98 19.50 2.73 2.37
CA SER A 98 20.83 3.00 1.79
C SER A 98 20.81 4.22 0.87
N LEU A 99 19.83 4.30 -0.03
CA LEU A 99 19.66 5.43 -0.95
C LEU A 99 19.41 6.75 -0.19
N LEU A 100 18.65 6.70 0.90
CA LEU A 100 18.41 7.87 1.76
C LEU A 100 19.68 8.34 2.45
N LYS A 101 20.47 7.43 3.03
CA LYS A 101 21.75 7.78 3.67
C LYS A 101 22.75 8.37 2.68
N ALA A 102 22.71 7.95 1.43
CA ALA A 102 23.56 8.48 0.36
C ALA A 102 23.02 9.78 -0.27
N HIS A 103 21.80 10.21 0.04
CA HIS A 103 21.17 11.33 -0.62
C HIS A 103 21.68 12.68 -0.05
N PRO A 104 22.09 13.65 -0.90
CA PRO A 104 22.80 14.86 -0.46
C PRO A 104 21.99 15.79 0.45
N ASP A 105 20.65 15.77 0.33
CA ASP A 105 19.76 16.56 1.19
C ASP A 105 19.57 15.95 2.59
N VAL A 106 20.08 14.76 2.84
CA VAL A 106 19.90 14.04 4.12
C VAL A 106 21.10 14.33 5.00
N THR A 107 20.92 15.30 5.90
CA THR A 107 22.01 15.80 6.76
C THR A 107 21.90 15.31 8.21
N THR A 108 20.86 14.57 8.54
CA THR A 108 20.55 14.13 9.90
C THR A 108 20.38 12.62 9.94
N ASP A 109 20.90 12.01 11.00
CA ASP A 109 20.60 10.60 11.30
C ASP A 109 19.10 10.39 11.47
N PHE A 110 18.65 9.19 11.10
CA PHE A 110 17.26 8.80 11.17
C PHE A 110 17.10 7.33 11.52
N THR A 111 15.99 6.99 12.17
CA THR A 111 15.51 5.62 12.26
C THR A 111 14.61 5.33 11.08
N TYR A 112 14.97 4.32 10.28
CA TYR A 112 14.17 3.89 9.15
C TYR A 112 12.97 3.04 9.62
N TYR A 113 11.77 3.41 9.18
CA TYR A 113 10.54 2.67 9.40
C TYR A 113 10.27 1.77 8.21
N LYS A 114 10.42 0.46 8.46
CA LYS A 114 10.11 -0.60 7.50
C LYS A 114 8.66 -0.56 7.03
N PHE A 115 8.45 -1.09 5.84
CA PHE A 115 7.16 -1.21 5.17
C PHE A 115 6.16 -1.99 6.04
N PHE A 116 6.61 -3.14 6.54
CA PHE A 116 5.90 -3.95 7.51
C PHE A 116 6.33 -3.58 8.92
N LYS A 117 5.36 -3.09 9.71
CA LYS A 117 5.56 -2.73 11.11
C LYS A 117 5.23 -3.89 12.01
N ASP A 118 6.11 -4.13 12.98
CA ASP A 118 5.86 -5.11 14.04
C ASP A 118 4.62 -4.71 14.84
N ASN A 119 3.82 -5.72 15.20
CA ASN A 119 2.55 -5.53 15.87
C ASN A 119 2.44 -6.45 17.10
N GLY A 120 3.52 -6.53 17.88
CA GLY A 120 3.63 -7.49 18.98
C GLY A 120 3.48 -8.92 18.47
N ASN A 121 2.52 -9.67 19.04
CA ASN A 121 2.26 -11.06 18.69
C ASN A 121 1.36 -11.23 17.46
N TYR A 122 0.91 -10.14 16.84
CA TYR A 122 0.06 -10.17 15.66
C TYR A 122 0.88 -10.01 14.38
N PRO A 123 0.35 -10.44 13.22
CA PRO A 123 0.95 -10.21 11.92
C PRO A 123 1.36 -8.76 11.69
N LYS A 124 2.52 -8.60 11.04
CA LYS A 124 3.05 -7.30 10.69
C LYS A 124 2.09 -6.57 9.76
N ARG A 125 1.92 -5.28 10.00
CA ARG A 125 0.96 -4.43 9.26
C ARG A 125 1.69 -3.46 8.35
N MET A 126 1.14 -3.22 7.18
CA MET A 126 1.49 -2.10 6.31
C MET A 126 0.30 -1.13 6.25
N ARG A 127 0.59 0.16 6.06
CA ARG A 127 -0.43 1.20 5.91
C ARG A 127 -0.42 1.71 4.47
N LEU A 128 -1.57 1.65 3.81
CA LEU A 128 -1.76 2.12 2.44
C LEU A 128 -2.79 3.25 2.40
N GLN A 129 -2.53 4.29 1.61
CA GLN A 129 -3.40 5.47 1.50
C GLN A 129 -4.36 5.36 0.32
N LEU A 130 -5.53 5.96 0.48
CA LEU A 130 -6.51 6.15 -0.59
C LEU A 130 -6.38 7.60 -1.08
N PRO A 131 -5.58 7.87 -2.13
CA PRO A 131 -5.34 9.23 -2.61
C PRO A 131 -6.62 9.89 -3.12
N ARG A 132 -6.63 11.22 -3.03
CA ARG A 132 -7.68 12.07 -3.57
C ARG A 132 -7.13 13.07 -4.58
N ASP A 133 -7.98 13.47 -5.51
CA ASP A 133 -7.70 14.56 -6.41
C ASP A 133 -7.91 15.92 -5.72
N LYS A 134 -7.61 17.01 -6.43
CA LYS A 134 -7.80 18.39 -5.96
C LYS A 134 -9.26 18.78 -5.71
N TYR A 135 -10.23 17.95 -6.14
CA TYR A 135 -11.66 18.15 -5.94
C TYR A 135 -12.22 17.26 -4.82
N GLY A 136 -11.39 16.44 -4.19
CA GLY A 136 -11.77 15.53 -3.11
C GLY A 136 -12.25 14.16 -3.57
N ASN A 137 -12.25 13.87 -4.87
CA ASN A 137 -12.63 12.55 -5.38
C ASN A 137 -11.53 11.54 -5.14
N PHE A 138 -11.89 10.31 -4.79
CA PHE A 138 -10.93 9.21 -4.71
C PHE A 138 -10.33 8.89 -6.08
N CYS A 139 -8.99 8.79 -6.13
CA CYS A 139 -8.27 8.39 -7.33
C CYS A 139 -8.15 6.86 -7.45
N SER A 140 -8.41 6.12 -6.37
CA SER A 140 -8.31 4.66 -6.33
C SER A 140 -9.48 3.99 -7.04
N PHE A 141 -9.20 2.96 -7.83
CA PHE A 141 -10.25 2.12 -8.42
C PHE A 141 -10.44 0.84 -7.59
N VAL A 142 -11.67 0.60 -7.14
CA VAL A 142 -12.03 -0.61 -6.39
C VAL A 142 -12.83 -1.53 -7.29
N PHE A 143 -12.48 -2.82 -7.31
CA PHE A 143 -13.15 -3.84 -8.09
C PHE A 143 -13.66 -4.97 -7.18
N ASP A 144 -14.85 -5.45 -7.50
CA ASP A 144 -15.39 -6.67 -6.88
C ASP A 144 -14.71 -7.94 -7.44
N ASN A 145 -15.14 -9.09 -6.93
CA ASN A 145 -14.64 -10.40 -7.38
C ASN A 145 -14.92 -10.67 -8.88
N ASN A 146 -16.00 -10.11 -9.40
CA ASN A 146 -16.45 -10.23 -10.78
C ASN A 146 -15.79 -9.22 -11.72
N LYS A 147 -14.83 -8.43 -11.22
CA LYS A 147 -14.14 -7.33 -11.94
C LYS A 147 -15.07 -6.15 -12.26
N ASN A 148 -16.24 -6.05 -11.63
CA ASN A 148 -17.05 -4.85 -11.72
C ASN A 148 -16.43 -3.76 -10.85
N LYS A 149 -16.38 -2.55 -11.40
CA LYS A 149 -15.90 -1.37 -10.67
C LYS A 149 -16.93 -0.95 -9.63
N ILE A 150 -16.50 -0.83 -8.37
CA ILE A 150 -17.28 -0.28 -7.26
C ILE A 150 -16.91 1.20 -7.10
N PRO A 151 -17.84 2.15 -7.28
CA PRO A 151 -17.59 3.55 -6.98
C PRO A 151 -17.42 3.73 -5.47
N ILE A 152 -16.41 4.49 -5.07
CA ILE A 152 -16.16 4.84 -3.67
C ILE A 152 -16.34 6.35 -3.44
N SER A 153 -17.00 6.70 -2.33
CA SER A 153 -17.22 8.04 -1.82
C SER A 153 -17.09 8.04 -0.30
N GLU A 154 -17.13 9.19 0.35
CA GLU A 154 -17.11 9.26 1.82
C GLU A 154 -18.24 8.48 2.46
N ASP A 155 -19.43 8.51 1.84
CA ASP A 155 -20.64 7.90 2.40
C ASP A 155 -20.60 6.38 2.41
N ASN A 156 -19.86 5.76 1.47
CA ASN A 156 -19.87 4.31 1.30
C ASN A 156 -18.51 3.66 1.60
N LEU A 157 -17.46 4.43 1.86
CA LEU A 157 -16.10 3.89 1.96
C LEU A 157 -15.97 2.81 3.02
N GLU A 158 -16.51 3.04 4.21
CA GLU A 158 -16.47 2.09 5.33
C GLU A 158 -17.24 0.80 5.03
N THR A 159 -18.31 0.90 4.23
CA THR A 159 -19.11 -0.26 3.82
C THR A 159 -18.40 -1.10 2.75
N VAL A 160 -17.73 -0.44 1.81
CA VAL A 160 -16.99 -1.09 0.72
C VAL A 160 -15.70 -1.71 1.26
N LEU A 161 -14.91 -0.93 2.00
CA LEU A 161 -13.65 -1.31 2.63
C LEU A 161 -13.88 -1.58 4.13
N CYS A 162 -14.71 -2.57 4.42
CA CYS A 162 -15.00 -3.04 5.78
C CYS A 162 -14.02 -4.13 6.23
N LYS A 163 -13.87 -4.27 7.56
CA LYS A 163 -13.04 -5.31 8.19
C LYS A 163 -13.29 -6.72 7.58
N GLY A 164 -12.21 -7.50 7.47
CA GLY A 164 -12.24 -8.91 7.10
C GLY A 164 -12.10 -9.18 5.60
N LYS A 165 -11.94 -8.14 4.79
CA LYS A 165 -11.74 -8.28 3.35
C LYS A 165 -10.32 -8.75 3.03
N VAL A 166 -10.22 -9.61 2.03
CA VAL A 166 -8.96 -9.98 1.38
C VAL A 166 -8.93 -9.33 0.00
N PHE A 167 -7.81 -8.75 -0.39
CA PHE A 167 -7.67 -8.07 -1.68
C PHE A 167 -6.23 -8.15 -2.20
N LYS A 168 -6.08 -7.97 -3.52
CA LYS A 168 -4.82 -7.59 -4.14
C LYS A 168 -4.91 -6.13 -4.58
N CYS A 169 -3.81 -5.39 -4.52
CA CYS A 169 -3.79 -4.02 -5.00
C CYS A 169 -2.54 -3.70 -5.82
N ILE A 170 -2.67 -2.69 -6.67
CA ILE A 170 -1.52 -2.00 -7.24
C ILE A 170 -1.26 -0.79 -6.36
N ILE A 171 -0.02 -0.65 -5.92
CA ILE A 171 0.41 0.45 -5.07
C ILE A 171 1.51 1.26 -5.75
N GLU A 172 1.55 2.55 -5.47
CA GLU A 172 2.56 3.48 -5.98
C GLU A 172 3.19 4.26 -4.82
N CYS A 173 4.51 4.48 -4.90
CA CYS A 173 5.22 5.30 -3.92
C CYS A 173 4.78 6.76 -4.03
N ALA A 174 4.02 7.23 -3.03
CA ALA A 174 3.55 8.59 -2.94
C ALA A 174 4.68 9.55 -2.56
N LYS A 175 5.45 9.19 -1.53
CA LYS A 175 6.64 9.92 -1.09
C LYS A 175 7.52 9.08 -0.18
N VAL A 176 8.80 9.42 -0.18
CA VAL A 176 9.75 9.08 0.89
C VAL A 176 9.85 10.30 1.80
N TYR A 177 9.79 10.10 3.11
CA TYR A 177 9.84 11.18 4.09
C TYR A 177 11.03 11.01 5.02
N ILE A 178 11.55 12.15 5.47
CA ILE A 178 12.42 12.27 6.64
C ILE A 178 11.81 13.38 7.49
N TYR A 179 11.40 13.04 8.70
CA TYR A 179 10.75 13.96 9.61
C TYR A 179 11.02 13.57 11.06
N ASN A 180 11.51 14.51 11.86
CA ASN A 180 11.76 14.33 13.29
C ASN A 180 12.61 13.08 13.63
N GLY A 181 13.75 12.91 12.94
CA GLY A 181 14.65 11.76 13.13
C GLY A 181 14.09 10.43 12.66
N LYS A 182 12.99 10.43 11.90
CA LYS A 182 12.35 9.22 11.34
C LYS A 182 12.31 9.30 9.84
N ALA A 183 12.59 8.19 9.17
CA ALA A 183 12.44 8.09 7.73
C ALA A 183 11.55 6.90 7.34
N GLY A 184 10.95 6.97 6.17
CA GLY A 184 10.18 5.87 5.62
C GLY A 184 9.51 6.24 4.31
N SER A 185 8.61 5.39 3.84
CA SER A 185 7.86 5.60 2.60
C SER A 185 6.35 5.58 2.85
N ILE A 186 5.61 6.27 1.99
CA ILE A 186 4.15 6.31 1.96
C ILE A 186 3.68 5.81 0.60
N TRP A 187 2.68 4.94 0.61
CA TRP A 187 2.19 4.23 -0.56
C TRP A 187 0.71 4.46 -0.77
N ASN A 188 0.36 4.78 -2.00
CA ASN A 188 -1.02 5.00 -2.44
C ASN A 188 -1.55 3.74 -3.12
N ILE A 189 -2.80 3.39 -2.84
CA ILE A 189 -3.55 2.41 -3.62
C ILE A 189 -4.01 3.07 -4.90
N THR A 190 -3.54 2.58 -6.05
CA THR A 190 -4.06 3.04 -7.36
C THR A 190 -5.24 2.17 -7.80
N GLN A 191 -5.14 0.86 -7.58
CA GLN A 191 -6.20 -0.11 -7.85
C GLN A 191 -6.28 -1.16 -6.75
N LEU A 192 -7.48 -1.59 -6.41
CA LEU A 192 -7.76 -2.66 -5.45
C LEU A 192 -8.79 -3.60 -6.02
N LYS A 193 -8.55 -4.91 -5.92
CA LYS A 193 -9.51 -5.94 -6.30
C LYS A 193 -9.74 -6.88 -5.12
N PHE A 194 -11.00 -7.03 -4.71
CA PHE A 194 -11.36 -8.03 -3.71
C PHE A 194 -11.10 -9.44 -4.20
N GLN A 195 -10.75 -10.32 -3.26
CA GLN A 195 -10.69 -11.75 -3.46
C GLN A 195 -11.83 -12.40 -2.68
N GLN A 196 -12.38 -13.49 -3.23
CA GLN A 196 -13.26 -14.34 -2.44
C GLN A 196 -12.45 -14.95 -1.29
N PRO A 197 -13.03 -15.09 -0.09
CA PRO A 197 -12.53 -16.07 0.84
C PRO A 197 -12.59 -17.42 0.12
N THR A 198 -11.47 -18.11 -0.01
CA THR A 198 -11.45 -19.46 -0.58
C THR A 198 -12.48 -20.28 0.19
N SER A 199 -13.52 -20.73 -0.50
CA SER A 199 -14.61 -21.49 0.10
C SER A 199 -14.05 -22.77 0.74
N ALA A 200 -14.11 -22.82 2.07
CA ALA A 200 -14.05 -23.98 2.95
C ALA A 200 -13.34 -25.25 2.43
N GLY A 201 -12.07 -25.38 2.78
CA GLY A 201 -11.27 -26.58 2.61
C GLY A 201 -9.79 -26.20 2.56
N GLU A 202 -9.03 -26.57 3.59
CA GLU A 202 -7.62 -26.20 3.81
C GLU A 202 -7.37 -24.77 4.33
N GLY A 203 -7.27 -24.67 5.66
CA GLY A 203 -6.35 -23.72 6.29
C GLY A 203 -6.85 -22.30 6.52
N ILE A 204 -8.05 -22.10 7.08
CA ILE A 204 -8.20 -20.95 8.00
C ILE A 204 -7.40 -21.33 9.24
N ASP A 205 -6.14 -20.90 9.32
CA ASP A 205 -5.37 -21.07 10.55
C ASP A 205 -6.14 -20.34 11.68
N PRO A 206 -6.50 -21.05 12.77
CA PRO A 206 -7.45 -20.57 13.78
C PRO A 206 -6.92 -19.44 14.69
N VAL A 207 -5.81 -18.79 14.32
CA VAL A 207 -5.11 -17.81 15.16
C VAL A 207 -5.97 -16.56 15.42
N TYR A 208 -6.82 -16.14 14.47
CA TYR A 208 -7.65 -14.93 14.68
C TYR A 208 -8.99 -15.18 15.37
N SER A 209 -9.46 -16.43 15.44
CA SER A 209 -10.66 -16.79 16.21
C SER A 209 -10.38 -16.97 17.72
N GLN A 210 -9.11 -17.12 18.13
CA GLN A 210 -8.75 -17.34 19.54
C GLN A 210 -8.34 -16.06 20.31
N ILE A 211 -8.16 -14.92 19.64
CA ILE A 211 -7.65 -13.70 20.30
C ILE A 211 -8.77 -12.68 20.60
N MET A 212 -10.02 -12.96 20.21
CA MET A 212 -11.17 -12.08 20.47
C MET A 212 -12.24 -12.81 21.30
N ILE A 213 -11.89 -13.24 22.52
CA ILE A 213 -12.88 -13.58 23.56
C ILE A 213 -12.33 -13.15 24.94
N ASN A 214 -12.69 -11.94 25.37
CA ASN A 214 -13.41 -11.63 26.62
C ASN A 214 -13.57 -10.11 26.76
#